data_AF-A0AB34BZ06-F1
#
_entry.id   AF-A0AB34BZ06-F1
#
_cell.length_a   1.000
_cell.length_b   1.000
_cell.length_c   1.000
_cell.angle_alpha   90.00
_cell.angle_beta   90.00
_cell.angle_gamma   90.00
#
_symmetry.space_group_name_H-M   'P 1'
#
loop_
_entity.id
_entity.type
_entity.pdbx_description
1 polymer ?
#
loop_
_entity_poly.entity_id
_entity_poly.type
_entity_poly.pdbx_seq_one_letter_code
_entity_poly.pdbx_strand_id
1 'polypeptide(L)'
;MTIQTPIVGIDVAKESLSLYRLDTQQASTLANARSTILAWLKTLPADCSLAIEATSTYHVLLADLAYQRGHRIYVIDGYRLSNYRKG
;
A
#
# COMPACT_ATOMS: atom_id res chain seq x y z
N MET A 1 13.13 20.19 11.47
CA MET A 1 11.91 19.98 10.65
C MET A 1 11.94 18.54 10.19
N THR A 2 11.22 17.65 10.87
CA THR A 2 11.24 16.22 10.57
C THR A 2 10.40 16.01 9.31
N ILE A 3 11.03 15.65 8.20
CA ILE A 3 10.30 15.32 6.98
C ILE A 3 9.57 14.00 7.27
N GLN A 4 8.28 14.06 7.58
CA GLN A 4 7.49 12.85 7.77
C GLN A 4 7.41 12.14 6.42
N THR A 5 7.95 10.92 6.37
CA THR A 5 7.77 10.03 5.23
C THR A 5 6.27 9.77 5.04
N PRO A 6 5.69 10.03 3.85
CA PRO A 6 4.29 9.76 3.61
C PRO A 6 3.96 8.29 3.87
N ILE A 7 2.87 8.05 4.59
CA ILE A 7 2.38 6.71 4.94
C ILE A 7 1.09 6.47 4.16
N VAL A 8 1.05 5.35 3.45
CA VAL A 8 -0.13 4.90 2.71
C VAL A 8 -0.54 3.53 3.22
N GLY A 9 -1.77 3.40 3.70
CA GLY A 9 -2.41 2.12 3.98
C GLY A 9 -3.10 1.60 2.72
N ILE A 10 -2.97 0.30 2.46
CA ILE A 10 -3.47 -0.35 1.25
C ILE A 10 -4.15 -1.65 1.64
N ASP A 11 -5.47 -1.72 1.41
CA ASP A 11 -6.22 -2.97 1.46
C ASP A 11 -6.26 -3.59 0.05
N VAL A 12 -5.90 -4.87 -0.04
CA VAL A 12 -5.71 -5.56 -1.31
C VAL A 12 -6.86 -6.53 -1.56
N ALA A 13 -7.59 -6.30 -2.64
CA ALA A 13 -8.49 -7.27 -3.23
C ALA A 13 -7.92 -7.84 -4.54
N LYS A 14 -8.60 -8.85 -5.10
CA LYS A 14 -8.19 -9.48 -6.35
C LYS A 14 -8.09 -8.48 -7.51
N GLU A 15 -9.08 -7.61 -7.65
CA GLU A 15 -9.22 -6.71 -8.81
C GLU A 15 -9.04 -5.23 -8.47
N SER A 16 -9.03 -4.89 -7.17
CA SER A 16 -8.94 -3.52 -6.70
C SER A 16 -7.99 -3.39 -5.50
N LEU A 17 -7.43 -2.20 -5.35
CA LEU A 17 -6.62 -1.78 -4.22
C LEU A 17 -7.27 -0.52 -3.63
N SER A 18 -7.60 -0.59 -2.34
CA SER A 18 -8.18 0.54 -1.61
C SER A 18 -7.05 1.23 -0.83
N LEU A 19 -6.83 2.51 -1.12
CA LEU A 19 -5.74 3.28 -0.55
C LEU A 19 -6.27 4.31 0.45
N TYR A 20 -5.51 4.52 1.51
CA TYR A 20 -5.66 5.66 2.40
C TYR A 20 -4.31 6.33 2.65
N ARG A 21 -4.24 7.63 2.38
CA ARG A 21 -3.01 8.42 2.51
C ARG A 21 -3.09 9.31 3.75
N LEU A 22 -2.18 9.10 4.71
CA LEU A 22 -2.24 9.75 6.02
C LEU A 22 -1.90 11.24 5.97
N ASP A 23 -0.93 11.64 5.15
CA ASP A 23 -0.48 13.03 5.02
C ASP A 23 -1.53 13.94 4.39
N THR A 24 -2.37 13.41 3.51
CA THR A 24 -3.43 14.18 2.83
C THR A 24 -4.84 13.85 3.33
N GLN A 25 -4.99 12.82 4.16
CA GLN A 25 -6.27 12.23 4.58
C GLN A 25 -7.18 11.84 3.42
N GLN A 26 -6.61 11.46 2.28
CA GLN A 26 -7.38 11.09 1.09
C GLN A 26 -7.51 9.58 0.96
N ALA A 27 -8.72 9.14 0.66
CA ALA A 27 -9.02 7.78 0.24
C ALA A 27 -9.13 7.71 -1.29
N SER A 28 -8.65 6.63 -1.89
CA SER A 28 -8.79 6.38 -3.33
C SER A 28 -8.83 4.89 -3.63
N THR A 29 -9.31 4.52 -4.81
CA THR A 29 -9.33 3.13 -5.27
C THR A 29 -8.68 3.04 -6.64
N LEU A 30 -7.96 1.95 -6.87
CA LEU A 30 -7.34 1.67 -8.15
C LEU A 30 -7.48 0.19 -8.51
N ALA A 31 -7.44 -0.10 -9.82
CA ALA A 31 -7.44 -1.47 -10.28
C ALA A 31 -6.12 -2.17 -9.89
N ASN A 32 -6.21 -3.44 -9.46
CA ASN A 32 -5.04 -4.29 -9.21
C ASN A 32 -4.44 -4.77 -10.55
N ALA A 33 -3.95 -3.82 -11.33
CA ALA A 33 -3.38 -4.03 -12.64
C ALA A 33 -2.05 -3.29 -12.74
N ARG A 34 -1.06 -3.93 -13.39
CA ARG A 34 0.32 -3.44 -13.48
C ARG A 34 0.42 -1.99 -13.96
N SER A 35 -0.29 -1.63 -15.04
CA SER A 35 -0.27 -0.29 -15.63
C SER A 35 -0.81 0.76 -14.66
N THR A 36 -1.94 0.48 -14.01
CA THR A 36 -2.57 1.36 -13.02
C THR A 36 -1.69 1.56 -11.79
N ILE A 37 -1.12 0.48 -11.26
CA ILE A 37 -0.20 0.53 -10.11
C ILE A 37 1.04 1.36 -10.46
N LEU A 38 1.66 1.11 -11.61
CA LEU A 38 2.83 1.88 -12.06
C LEU A 38 2.52 3.36 -12.26
N ALA A 39 1.37 3.69 -12.85
CA ALA A 39 0.93 5.07 -13.02
C ALA A 39 0.75 5.75 -11.65
N TRP A 40 0.11 5.07 -10.70
CA TRP A 40 -0.10 5.58 -9.36
C TRP A 40 1.21 5.77 -8.58
N LEU A 41 2.12 4.77 -8.59
CA LEU A 41 3.41 4.86 -7.90
C LEU A 41 4.29 6.02 -8.41
N LYS A 42 4.10 6.48 -9.65
CA LYS A 42 4.79 7.67 -10.18
C LYS A 42 4.28 8.98 -9.60
N THR A 43 3.08 9.00 -9.05
CA THR A 43 2.49 10.19 -8.40
C THR A 43 2.94 10.35 -6.95
N LEU A 44 3.52 9.29 -6.36
CA LEU A 44 4.01 9.31 -4.99
C LEU A 44 5.37 10.02 -4.91
N PRO A 45 5.62 10.74 -3.80
CA PRO A 45 6.98 11.20 -3.46
C PRO A 45 7.97 10.04 -3.37
N ALA A 46 9.27 10.35 -3.47
CA ALA A 46 10.32 9.37 -3.19
C ALA A 46 10.21 8.86 -1.74
N ASP A 47 10.59 7.61 -1.52
CA ASP A 47 10.70 6.97 -0.20
C ASP A 47 9.43 6.82 0.64
N CYS A 48 8.23 6.80 0.05
CA CYS A 48 7.00 6.50 0.80
C CYS A 48 7.02 5.16 1.55
N SER A 49 6.29 5.12 2.67
CA SER A 49 6.02 3.91 3.45
C SER A 49 4.64 3.36 3.09
N LEU A 50 4.60 2.14 2.55
CA LEU A 50 3.38 1.46 2.11
C LEU A 50 3.06 0.31 3.06
N ALA A 51 1.97 0.44 3.80
CA ALA A 51 1.41 -0.63 4.63
C ALA A 51 0.36 -1.39 3.83
N ILE A 52 0.65 -2.64 3.48
CA ILE A 52 -0.16 -3.46 2.57
C ILE A 52 -0.81 -4.58 3.37
N GLU A 53 -2.13 -4.52 3.57
CA GLU A 53 -2.91 -5.62 4.12
C GLU A 53 -3.06 -6.72 3.06
N ALA A 54 -2.35 -7.83 3.27
CA ALA A 54 -2.23 -8.89 2.29
C ALA A 54 -3.46 -9.80 2.29
N THR A 55 -4.07 -9.93 1.11
CA THR A 55 -5.06 -10.96 0.81
C THR A 55 -4.47 -11.96 -0.18
N SER A 56 -4.23 -13.20 0.28
CA SER A 56 -3.62 -14.26 -0.54
C SER A 56 -2.33 -13.76 -1.23
N THR A 57 -2.14 -14.03 -2.52
CA THR A 57 -0.97 -13.61 -3.32
C THR A 57 -1.20 -12.33 -4.14
N TYR A 58 -2.38 -11.71 -4.07
CA TYR A 58 -2.76 -10.58 -4.93
C TYR A 58 -1.94 -9.30 -4.68
N HIS A 59 -1.26 -9.20 -3.55
CA HIS A 59 -0.44 -8.07 -3.15
C HIS A 59 0.97 -8.09 -3.77
N VAL A 60 1.43 -9.24 -4.28
CA VAL A 60 2.82 -9.45 -4.71
C VAL A 60 3.19 -8.48 -5.83
N LEU A 61 2.31 -8.28 -6.81
CA LEU A 61 2.56 -7.34 -7.91
C LEU A 61 2.78 -5.91 -7.42
N LEU A 62 1.96 -5.45 -6.48
CA LEU A 62 2.10 -4.12 -5.89
C LEU A 62 3.41 -4.00 -5.09
N ALA A 63 3.72 -5.01 -4.28
CA ALA A 63 4.91 -5.02 -3.45
C ALA A 63 6.20 -4.97 -4.30
N ASP A 64 6.30 -5.83 -5.33
CA ASP A 64 7.46 -5.85 -6.22
C ASP A 64 7.68 -4.51 -6.92
N LEU A 65 6.62 -3.93 -7.49
CA LEU A 65 6.72 -2.66 -8.21
C LEU A 65 7.08 -1.49 -7.29
N ALA A 66 6.55 -1.48 -6.07
CA ALA A 66 6.89 -0.46 -5.08
C ALA A 66 8.34 -0.59 -4.60
N TYR A 67 8.82 -1.82 -4.40
CA TYR A 67 10.18 -2.10 -3.92
C TYR A 67 11.21 -1.68 -4.97
N GLN A 68 10.95 -2.00 -6.25
CA GLN A 68 11.78 -1.59 -7.38
C GLN A 68 11.91 -0.06 -7.50
N ARG A 69 10.98 0.71 -6.93
CA ARG A 69 11.00 2.17 -6.92
C ARG A 69 11.60 2.79 -5.65
N GLY A 70 12.09 1.96 -4.73
CA GLY A 70 12.75 2.41 -3.49
C GLY A 70 11.80 2.71 -2.34
N HIS A 71 10.51 2.35 -2.45
CA HIS A 71 9.59 2.52 -1.33
C HIS A 71 9.84 1.52 -0.21
N ARG A 72 9.49 1.90 1.03
CA ARG A 72 9.47 1.00 2.17
C ARG A 72 8.15 0.27 2.20
N ILE A 73 8.18 -1.05 2.32
CA ILE A 73 6.98 -1.90 2.26
C ILE A 73 6.83 -2.65 3.57
N TYR A 74 5.62 -2.61 4.12
CA TYR A 74 5.21 -3.36 5.29
C TYR A 74 4.03 -4.23 4.88
N VAL A 75 4.25 -5.54 4.76
CA VAL A 75 3.18 -6.48 4.47
C VAL A 75 2.54 -6.91 5.78
N ILE A 76 1.24 -6.69 5.90
CA ILE A 76 0.45 -6.96 7.09
C ILE A 76 -0.44 -8.15 6.78
N ASP A 77 -0.30 -9.22 7.56
CA ASP A 77 -1.21 -10.35 7.49
C ASP A 77 -2.53 -9.97 8.19
N GLY A 78 -3.60 -9.80 7.40
CA GLY A 78 -4.93 -9.44 7.90
C GLY A 78 -5.49 -10.47 8.90
N TYR A 79 -5.13 -11.75 8.77
CA TYR A 79 -5.51 -12.78 9.73
C TYR A 79 -4.85 -12.52 11.09
N ARG A 80 -3.56 -12.20 11.11
CA ARG A 80 -2.83 -11.80 12.32
C ARG A 80 -3.34 -10.48 12.90
N LEU A 81 -3.68 -9.50 12.05
CA LEU A 81 -4.22 -8.20 12.47
C LEU A 81 -5.59 -8.33 13.15
N SER A 82 -6.48 -9.16 12.61
CA SER A 82 -7.81 -9.42 13.18
C SER A 82 -7.73 -10.02 14.59
N ASN A 83 -6.66 -10.77 14.86
CA ASN A 83 -6.39 -11.36 16.17
C ASN A 83 -5.74 -10.35 17.14
N TYR A 84 -4.95 -9.40 16.63
CA TYR A 84 -4.39 -8.30 17.41
C TYR A 84 -5.48 -7.33 17.91
N ARG A 85 -6.53 -7.06 17.13
CA ARG A 85 -7.65 -6.18 17.55
C ARG A 85 -8.54 -6.74 18.67
N LYS A 86 -8.34 -7.99 19.08
CA LYS A 86 -9.14 -8.66 20.12
C LYS A 86 -8.49 -8.63 21.51
N GLY A 87 -7.26 -8.10 21.62
CA GLY A 87 -6.52 -7.96 22.87
C GLY A 87 -6.45 -6.51 23.32
#